data_AF-B4W242-F1
#
_entry.id   AF-B4W242-F1
#
_cell.length_a   1.000
_cell.length_b   1.000
_cell.length_c   1.000
_cell.angle_alpha   90.00
_cell.angle_beta   90.00
_cell.angle_gamma   90.00
#
_symmetry.space_group_name_H-M   'P 1'
#
loop_
_entity.id
_entity.type
_entity.pdbx_description
1 polymer ?
#
loop_
_entity_poly.entity_id
_entity_poly.type
_entity_poly.pdbx_seq_one_letter_code
_entity_poly.pdbx_strand_id
1 'polypeptide(L)'
;MDTPETHDFYLVQQIAPGKSLAELVEMGWKPKEATVKRLAIEVLTILVYLQQFTPAIIHRDIKPQNIILSKNGEVFLVDFGAVADTYYHTVTGGSTIVGTFGYMAPEQYRGQAVLSTDLYGLGATLLFLLTGKSPADFPQHQLKIQFRPYVQISPDFADWLERILDPAIAYRFANAKDALSVLQGKQKLRQNIGQLFYQSPQKRIALIKTPNKLILELKPIGRQRDRFRLLRGMTRIIKPILPLLLWDLIGLLLVQVIAIPSFSGNIAETIRLNHHPDIIFATTLYNWVLNGCIGFLVIGLLFMSIYVIMGLFSIGSFLIRATSRTWIEISPKGFQIKRWVLGLCYWNDRGQLADINPINLDKIKLPLLRKTITVCLLQSHRRKHWLGIALSRSEQKWLVREITDFLEIES
;
A
#
# COMPACT_ATOMS: atom_id res chain seq x y z
N MET A 1 -55.77 -19.12 -10.53
CA MET A 1 -57.02 -18.93 -11.29
C MET A 1 -57.40 -17.49 -11.12
N ASP A 2 -57.54 -16.75 -12.20
CA ASP A 2 -57.88 -15.33 -12.16
C ASP A 2 -59.40 -15.24 -11.97
N THR A 3 -59.85 -14.89 -10.77
CA THR A 3 -61.27 -14.54 -10.55
C THR A 3 -61.38 -13.03 -10.45
N PRO A 4 -62.44 -12.39 -10.98
CA PRO A 4 -62.56 -10.93 -11.07
C PRO A 4 -62.48 -10.17 -9.72
N GLU A 5 -62.51 -10.88 -8.60
CA GLU A 5 -62.64 -10.33 -7.25
C GLU A 5 -61.35 -10.46 -6.42
N THR A 6 -60.41 -11.35 -6.77
CA THR A 6 -59.10 -11.48 -6.09
C THR A 6 -57.97 -11.69 -7.09
N HIS A 7 -57.00 -10.76 -7.11
CA HIS A 7 -55.75 -10.92 -7.87
C HIS A 7 -54.76 -11.76 -7.05
N ASP A 8 -55.07 -13.04 -6.87
CA ASP A 8 -54.20 -13.96 -6.12
C ASP A 8 -53.20 -14.67 -7.04
N PHE A 9 -51.91 -14.50 -6.74
CA PHE A 9 -50.83 -15.22 -7.41
C PHE A 9 -50.50 -16.50 -6.64
N TYR A 10 -50.63 -17.64 -7.32
CA TYR A 10 -50.29 -18.95 -6.76
C TYR A 10 -49.01 -19.47 -7.39
N LEU A 11 -48.04 -19.86 -6.56
CA LEU A 11 -46.80 -20.51 -6.98
C LEU A 11 -46.84 -21.97 -6.54
N VAL A 12 -46.91 -22.90 -7.49
CA VAL A 12 -46.87 -24.35 -7.22
C VAL A 12 -45.44 -24.82 -7.26
N GLN A 13 -44.94 -25.39 -6.16
CA GLN A 13 -43.58 -25.89 -6.01
C GLN A 13 -43.57 -27.28 -5.39
N GLN A 14 -42.49 -28.02 -5.62
CA GLN A 14 -42.26 -29.27 -4.91
C GLN A 14 -42.01 -28.98 -3.42
N ILE A 15 -42.70 -29.71 -2.54
CA ILE A 15 -42.44 -29.63 -1.10
C ILE A 15 -41.09 -30.26 -0.77
N ALA A 16 -40.21 -29.49 -0.14
CA ALA A 16 -38.94 -30.02 0.35
C ALA A 16 -39.20 -30.97 1.53
N PRO A 17 -38.74 -32.23 1.47
CA PRO A 17 -38.97 -33.18 2.55
C PRO A 17 -38.08 -32.84 3.74
N GLY A 18 -38.65 -32.47 4.88
CA GLY A 18 -37.84 -32.19 6.09
C GLY A 18 -38.42 -31.11 7.00
N LYS A 19 -37.55 -30.54 7.82
CA LYS A 19 -37.84 -29.37 8.67
C LYS A 19 -36.83 -28.27 8.40
N SER A 20 -37.25 -27.02 8.61
CA SER A 20 -36.32 -25.89 8.55
C SER A 20 -35.25 -26.01 9.64
N LEU A 21 -34.08 -25.43 9.42
CA LEU A 21 -33.02 -25.39 10.43
C LEU A 21 -33.48 -24.62 11.69
N ALA A 22 -34.34 -23.60 11.51
CA ALA A 22 -34.98 -22.88 12.62
C ALA A 22 -35.80 -23.83 13.50
N GLU A 23 -36.73 -24.58 12.92
CA GLU A 23 -37.56 -25.55 13.64
C GLU A 23 -36.72 -26.61 14.35
N LEU A 24 -35.67 -27.12 13.69
CA LEU A 24 -34.81 -28.13 14.31
C LEU A 24 -34.15 -27.59 15.58
N VAL A 25 -33.62 -26.36 15.54
CA VAL A 25 -33.01 -25.72 16.72
C VAL A 25 -34.05 -25.46 17.81
N GLU A 26 -35.26 -25.02 17.46
CA GLU A 26 -36.39 -24.86 18.40
C GLU A 26 -36.77 -26.19 19.08
N MET A 27 -36.70 -27.31 18.34
CA MET A 27 -36.88 -28.66 18.87
C MET A 27 -35.68 -29.16 19.70
N GLY A 28 -34.68 -28.31 19.96
CA GLY A 28 -33.52 -28.62 20.80
C GLY A 28 -32.33 -29.23 20.06
N TRP A 29 -32.33 -29.24 18.73
CA TRP A 29 -31.18 -29.71 17.95
C TRP A 29 -29.98 -28.77 18.12
N LYS A 30 -28.84 -29.34 18.52
CA LYS A 30 -27.57 -28.63 18.70
C LYS A 30 -26.48 -29.31 17.86
N PRO A 31 -26.33 -28.95 16.58
CA PRO A 31 -25.38 -29.62 15.70
C PRO A 31 -23.93 -29.36 16.14
N LYS A 32 -23.08 -30.38 16.03
CA LYS A 32 -21.64 -30.24 16.21
C LYS A 32 -21.01 -29.56 14.99
N GLU A 33 -19.80 -29.05 15.16
CA GLU A 33 -19.02 -28.39 14.09
C GLU A 33 -18.99 -29.19 12.79
N ALA A 34 -18.76 -30.51 12.85
CA ALA A 34 -18.70 -31.37 11.67
C ALA A 34 -20.02 -31.38 10.87
N THR A 35 -21.16 -31.34 11.57
CA THR A 35 -22.49 -31.25 10.95
C THR A 35 -22.70 -29.86 10.33
N VAL A 36 -22.32 -28.80 11.03
CA VAL A 36 -22.41 -27.42 10.53
C VAL A 36 -21.53 -27.21 9.29
N LYS A 37 -20.31 -27.76 9.27
CA LYS A 37 -19.43 -27.75 8.09
C LYS A 37 -20.04 -28.49 6.90
N ARG A 38 -20.68 -29.64 7.13
CA ARG A 38 -21.37 -30.39 6.08
C ARG A 38 -22.52 -29.57 5.48
N LEU A 39 -23.35 -28.96 6.33
CA LEU A 39 -24.44 -28.07 5.88
C LEU A 39 -23.88 -26.90 5.06
N ALA A 40 -22.80 -26.27 5.53
CA ALA A 40 -22.15 -25.20 4.79
C ALA A 40 -21.66 -25.66 3.40
N ILE A 41 -21.09 -26.86 3.29
CA ILE A 41 -20.67 -27.45 2.00
C ILE A 41 -21.86 -27.65 1.05
N GLU A 42 -22.96 -28.22 1.54
CA GLU A 42 -24.17 -28.43 0.72
C GLU A 42 -24.75 -27.10 0.23
N VAL A 43 -24.93 -26.12 1.14
CA VAL A 43 -25.46 -24.80 0.76
C VAL A 43 -24.53 -24.09 -0.21
N LEU A 44 -23.21 -24.09 0.03
CA LEU A 44 -22.26 -23.50 -0.90
C LEU A 44 -22.28 -24.18 -2.26
N THR A 45 -22.55 -25.48 -2.34
CA THR A 45 -22.69 -26.21 -3.60
C THR A 45 -23.92 -25.72 -4.37
N ILE A 46 -25.05 -25.51 -3.69
CA ILE A 46 -26.25 -24.87 -4.27
C ILE A 46 -25.91 -23.45 -4.76
N LEU A 47 -25.22 -22.64 -3.95
CA LEU A 47 -24.83 -21.28 -4.33
C LEU A 47 -23.88 -21.25 -5.52
N VAL A 48 -22.91 -22.18 -5.61
CA VAL A 48 -22.05 -22.32 -6.78
C VAL A 48 -22.87 -22.56 -8.04
N TYR A 49 -23.90 -23.40 -7.97
CA TYR A 49 -24.81 -23.64 -9.09
C TYR A 49 -25.60 -22.38 -9.47
N LEU A 50 -26.19 -21.67 -8.51
CA LEU A 50 -26.94 -20.43 -8.75
C LEU A 50 -26.08 -19.31 -9.35
N GLN A 51 -24.80 -19.24 -8.97
CA GLN A 51 -23.86 -18.23 -9.47
C GLN A 51 -23.36 -18.51 -10.89
N GLN A 52 -23.66 -19.67 -11.48
CA GLN A 52 -23.29 -20.01 -12.87
C GLN A 52 -24.26 -19.43 -13.92
N PHE A 53 -25.45 -19.00 -13.52
CA PHE A 53 -26.42 -18.40 -14.43
C PHE A 53 -25.96 -17.03 -14.94
N THR A 54 -26.53 -16.58 -16.06
CA THR A 54 -26.27 -15.25 -16.64
C THR A 54 -27.60 -14.50 -16.85
N PRO A 55 -27.89 -13.44 -16.05
CA PRO A 55 -27.13 -12.98 -14.89
C PRO A 55 -27.15 -14.00 -13.74
N ALA A 56 -26.16 -13.92 -12.85
CA ALA A 56 -26.07 -14.80 -11.69
C ALA A 56 -27.29 -14.62 -10.78
N ILE A 57 -27.81 -15.72 -10.24
CA ILE A 57 -28.93 -15.71 -9.30
C ILE A 57 -28.37 -15.53 -7.88
N ILE A 58 -28.90 -14.56 -7.14
CA ILE A 58 -28.57 -14.28 -5.74
C ILE A 58 -29.85 -14.47 -4.94
N HIS A 59 -29.83 -15.34 -3.94
CA HIS A 59 -31.01 -15.72 -3.14
C HIS A 59 -31.50 -14.56 -2.25
N ARG A 60 -30.57 -13.81 -1.65
CA ARG A 60 -30.77 -12.63 -0.79
C ARG A 60 -31.44 -12.86 0.56
N ASP A 61 -32.16 -13.95 0.74
CA ASP A 61 -32.82 -14.27 2.02
C ASP A 61 -32.34 -15.60 2.62
N ILE A 62 -31.02 -15.79 2.71
CA ILE A 62 -30.46 -16.99 3.35
C ILE A 62 -30.51 -16.83 4.86
N LYS A 63 -31.35 -17.65 5.49
CA LYS A 63 -31.59 -17.69 6.94
C LYS A 63 -32.02 -19.10 7.38
N PRO A 64 -32.02 -19.44 8.69
CA PRO A 64 -32.38 -20.77 9.18
C PRO A 64 -33.77 -21.27 8.74
N GLN A 65 -34.73 -20.37 8.51
CA GLN A 65 -36.08 -20.71 8.05
C GLN A 65 -36.11 -21.20 6.59
N ASN A 66 -35.18 -20.71 5.77
CA ASN A 66 -35.17 -20.93 4.31
C ASN A 66 -34.25 -22.09 3.91
N ILE A 67 -33.69 -22.81 4.89
CA ILE A 67 -32.88 -24.01 4.66
C ILE A 67 -33.58 -25.18 5.34
N ILE A 68 -33.94 -26.20 4.56
CA ILE A 68 -34.64 -27.40 5.03
C ILE A 68 -33.66 -28.58 5.02
N LEU A 69 -33.63 -29.32 6.13
CA LEU A 69 -32.85 -30.54 6.27
C LEU A 69 -33.78 -31.75 6.25
N SER A 70 -33.57 -32.65 5.29
CA SER A 70 -34.32 -33.91 5.20
C SER A 70 -33.83 -34.92 6.22
N LYS A 71 -34.68 -35.92 6.50
CA LYS A 71 -34.31 -37.07 7.36
C LYS A 71 -33.12 -37.86 6.79
N ASN A 72 -32.91 -37.80 5.48
CA ASN A 72 -31.81 -38.46 4.78
C ASN A 72 -30.53 -37.63 4.76
N GLY A 73 -30.55 -36.42 5.33
CA GLY A 73 -29.40 -35.51 5.40
C GLY A 73 -29.23 -34.60 4.18
N GLU A 74 -30.22 -34.54 3.30
CA GLU A 74 -30.21 -33.65 2.13
C GLU A 74 -30.62 -32.24 2.55
N VAL A 75 -29.99 -31.24 1.92
CA VAL A 75 -30.23 -29.83 2.21
C VAL A 75 -30.97 -29.20 1.04
N PHE A 76 -32.07 -28.51 1.34
CA PHE A 76 -32.86 -27.77 0.37
C PHE A 76 -32.84 -26.28 0.72
N LEU A 77 -32.59 -25.44 -0.27
CA LEU A 77 -32.75 -23.99 -0.16
C LEU A 77 -34.11 -23.62 -0.75
N VAL A 78 -34.95 -22.96 0.03
CA VAL A 78 -36.33 -22.58 -0.34
C VAL A 78 -36.53 -21.08 -0.21
N ASP A 79 -37.66 -20.58 -0.72
CA ASP A 79 -38.07 -19.18 -0.66
C ASP A 79 -37.12 -18.19 -1.38
N PHE A 80 -37.18 -18.24 -2.70
CA PHE A 80 -36.53 -17.27 -3.59
C PHE A 80 -37.33 -15.96 -3.73
N GLY A 81 -38.25 -15.65 -2.81
CA GLY A 81 -39.14 -14.48 -2.89
C GLY A 81 -38.40 -13.13 -2.95
N ALA A 82 -37.23 -13.03 -2.31
CA ALA A 82 -36.40 -11.82 -2.29
C ALA A 82 -35.62 -11.56 -3.60
N VAL A 83 -35.66 -12.50 -4.57
CA VAL A 83 -35.05 -12.29 -5.89
C VAL A 83 -35.80 -11.18 -6.66
N ALA A 84 -37.11 -11.02 -6.42
CA ALA A 84 -37.97 -10.05 -7.10
C ALA A 84 -37.77 -8.59 -6.64
N ASP A 85 -37.25 -8.37 -5.43
CA ASP A 85 -37.12 -7.05 -4.80
C ASP A 85 -36.19 -6.07 -5.55
N THR A 86 -35.32 -6.56 -6.43
CA THR A 86 -34.51 -5.68 -7.29
C THR A 86 -35.34 -4.87 -8.28
N TYR A 87 -36.52 -5.33 -8.67
CA TYR A 87 -37.31 -4.60 -9.65
C TYR A 87 -38.03 -3.40 -9.03
N TYR A 88 -38.44 -3.49 -7.76
CA TYR A 88 -39.23 -2.46 -7.09
C TYR A 88 -38.41 -1.40 -6.33
N HIS A 89 -37.29 -1.78 -5.71
CA HIS A 89 -36.50 -0.86 -4.89
C HIS A 89 -35.61 0.12 -5.67
N THR A 90 -35.48 -0.05 -6.99
CA THR A 90 -34.76 0.90 -7.85
C THR A 90 -35.61 2.14 -8.21
N VAL A 91 -36.94 2.08 -8.01
CA VAL A 91 -37.89 3.09 -8.53
C VAL A 91 -38.60 3.88 -7.43
N THR A 92 -38.74 3.34 -6.21
CA THR A 92 -39.46 4.03 -5.13
C THR A 92 -38.60 4.13 -3.88
N GLY A 93 -38.02 5.32 -3.69
CA GLY A 93 -37.29 5.67 -2.48
C GLY A 93 -38.23 5.71 -1.28
N GLY A 94 -38.23 4.62 -0.50
CA GLY A 94 -38.93 4.55 0.77
C GLY A 94 -39.88 3.37 0.85
N SER A 95 -39.47 2.31 1.52
CA SER A 95 -40.38 1.43 2.25
C SER A 95 -39.58 0.55 3.21
N THR A 96 -40.16 0.39 4.39
CA THR A 96 -39.83 -0.47 5.53
C THR A 96 -38.95 -1.67 5.19
N ILE A 97 -37.79 -1.74 5.89
CA ILE A 97 -36.86 -2.87 5.85
C ILE A 97 -37.61 -4.13 6.34
N VAL A 98 -38.08 -4.95 5.41
CA VAL A 98 -38.61 -6.29 5.69
C VAL A 98 -37.42 -7.25 5.63
N GLY A 99 -36.77 -7.44 6.77
CA GLY A 99 -35.69 -8.40 6.92
C GLY A 99 -35.58 -8.85 8.37
N THR A 100 -35.35 -10.14 8.60
CA THR A 100 -35.05 -10.65 9.94
C THR A 100 -33.68 -10.10 10.36
N PHE A 101 -33.68 -9.18 11.33
CA PHE A 101 -32.48 -8.49 11.81
C PHE A 101 -31.36 -9.50 12.16
N GLY A 102 -30.19 -9.34 11.55
CA GLY A 102 -28.99 -10.13 11.83
C GLY A 102 -28.52 -11.08 10.71
N TYR A 103 -29.38 -11.46 9.77
CA TYR A 103 -29.02 -12.35 8.65
C TYR A 103 -28.76 -11.61 7.33
N MET A 104 -29.34 -10.42 7.19
CA MET A 104 -29.18 -9.57 5.99
C MET A 104 -27.80 -8.94 5.92
N ALA A 105 -27.15 -9.03 4.75
CA ALA A 105 -25.84 -8.42 4.52
C ALA A 105 -25.93 -6.88 4.43
N PRO A 106 -24.93 -6.11 4.91
CA PRO A 106 -24.98 -4.65 4.93
C PRO A 106 -25.23 -3.98 3.56
N GLU A 107 -24.73 -4.58 2.49
CA GLU A 107 -24.93 -4.08 1.12
C GLU A 107 -26.38 -4.19 0.62
N GLN A 108 -27.18 -5.09 1.19
CA GLN A 108 -28.59 -5.26 0.81
C GLN A 108 -29.45 -4.05 1.23
N TYR A 109 -29.10 -3.37 2.33
CA TYR A 109 -29.78 -2.12 2.73
C TYR A 109 -29.65 -1.01 1.69
N ARG A 110 -28.73 -1.14 0.73
CA ARG A 110 -28.52 -0.21 -0.39
C ARG A 110 -29.02 -0.76 -1.73
N GLY A 111 -29.68 -1.91 -1.74
CA GLY A 111 -30.08 -2.61 -2.97
C GLY A 111 -28.90 -3.14 -3.79
N GLN A 112 -27.70 -3.26 -3.21
CA GLN A 112 -26.46 -3.64 -3.90
C GLN A 112 -26.08 -5.10 -3.69
N ALA A 113 -27.00 -6.03 -3.97
CA ALA A 113 -26.73 -7.45 -3.83
C ALA A 113 -25.66 -7.93 -4.83
N VAL A 114 -24.66 -8.65 -4.34
CA VAL A 114 -23.57 -9.25 -5.11
C VAL A 114 -23.45 -10.75 -4.78
N LEU A 115 -22.62 -11.51 -5.51
CA LEU A 115 -22.45 -12.95 -5.27
C LEU A 115 -22.09 -13.28 -3.80
N SER A 116 -21.33 -12.41 -3.15
CA SER A 116 -20.91 -12.59 -1.77
C SER A 116 -21.99 -12.23 -0.74
N THR A 117 -23.12 -11.64 -1.15
CA THR A 117 -24.24 -11.30 -0.26
C THR A 117 -24.84 -12.53 0.40
N ASP A 118 -25.13 -13.57 -0.38
CA ASP A 118 -25.63 -14.86 0.11
C ASP A 118 -24.67 -15.53 1.10
N LEU A 119 -23.36 -15.29 0.94
CA LEU A 119 -22.34 -15.84 1.84
C LEU A 119 -22.46 -15.26 3.26
N TYR A 120 -22.82 -13.99 3.40
CA TYR A 120 -23.06 -13.41 4.72
C TYR A 120 -24.26 -14.05 5.41
N GLY A 121 -25.38 -14.19 4.71
CA GLY A 121 -26.58 -14.85 5.23
C GLY A 121 -26.33 -16.30 5.63
N LEU A 122 -25.53 -17.03 4.84
CA LEU A 122 -25.03 -18.35 5.22
C LEU A 122 -24.19 -18.28 6.50
N GLY A 123 -23.21 -17.39 6.59
CA GLY A 123 -22.39 -17.20 7.79
C GLY A 123 -23.22 -16.95 9.04
N ALA A 124 -24.22 -16.07 8.95
CA ALA A 124 -25.13 -15.72 10.02
C ALA A 124 -25.98 -16.93 10.45
N THR A 125 -26.44 -17.71 9.48
CA THR A 125 -27.15 -18.98 9.71
C THR A 125 -26.29 -20.00 10.43
N LEU A 126 -25.03 -20.20 9.98
CA LEU A 126 -24.11 -21.14 10.62
C LEU A 126 -23.76 -20.71 12.05
N LEU A 127 -23.58 -19.41 12.29
CA LEU A 127 -23.36 -18.89 13.64
C LEU A 127 -24.55 -19.16 14.56
N PHE A 128 -25.78 -18.98 14.06
CA PHE A 128 -26.98 -19.34 14.80
C PHE A 128 -27.00 -20.83 15.16
N LEU A 129 -26.68 -21.73 14.22
CA LEU A 129 -26.63 -23.17 14.48
C LEU A 129 -25.60 -23.56 15.56
N LEU A 130 -24.45 -22.89 15.55
CA LEU A 130 -23.35 -23.17 16.49
C LEU A 130 -23.64 -22.69 17.92
N THR A 131 -24.52 -21.70 18.07
CA THR A 131 -24.67 -20.97 19.34
C THR A 131 -26.10 -20.98 19.89
N GLY A 132 -27.10 -21.26 19.05
CA GLY A 132 -28.52 -21.09 19.35
C GLY A 132 -28.95 -19.64 19.56
N LYS A 133 -28.10 -18.66 19.27
CA LYS A 133 -28.36 -17.23 19.47
C LYS A 133 -28.51 -16.51 18.14
N SER A 134 -29.40 -15.52 18.08
CA SER A 134 -29.52 -14.70 16.87
C SER A 134 -28.20 -13.94 16.62
N PRO A 135 -27.72 -13.86 15.37
CA PRO A 135 -26.54 -13.06 15.03
C PRO A 135 -26.61 -11.59 15.45
N ALA A 136 -27.83 -11.04 15.55
CA ALA A 136 -28.07 -9.67 16.03
C ALA A 136 -27.77 -9.48 17.52
N ASP A 137 -27.81 -10.56 18.32
CA ASP A 137 -27.61 -10.50 19.78
C ASP A 137 -26.13 -10.47 20.20
N PHE A 138 -25.21 -10.65 19.25
CA PHE A 138 -23.78 -10.63 19.52
C PHE A 138 -23.23 -9.19 19.55
N PRO A 139 -22.21 -8.92 20.37
CA PRO A 139 -21.49 -7.65 20.31
C PRO A 139 -20.93 -7.41 18.90
N GLN A 140 -21.05 -6.18 18.41
CA GLN A 140 -20.53 -5.79 17.11
C GLN A 140 -19.52 -4.65 17.25
N HIS A 141 -18.45 -4.69 16.45
CA HIS A 141 -17.52 -3.58 16.30
C HIS A 141 -17.38 -3.27 14.81
N GLN A 142 -17.70 -2.05 14.40
CA GLN A 142 -17.72 -1.65 12.97
C GLN A 142 -18.56 -2.61 12.11
N LEU A 143 -19.76 -2.98 12.58
CA LEU A 143 -20.68 -3.95 11.96
C LEU A 143 -20.15 -5.41 11.89
N LYS A 144 -18.94 -5.67 12.38
CA LYS A 144 -18.38 -7.02 12.46
C LYS A 144 -18.79 -7.70 13.76
N ILE A 145 -19.44 -8.84 13.63
CA ILE A 145 -19.92 -9.69 14.73
C ILE A 145 -18.72 -10.28 15.49
N GLN A 146 -18.68 -10.07 16.81
CA GLN A 146 -17.63 -10.60 17.69
C GLN A 146 -18.06 -11.94 18.31
N PHE A 147 -18.07 -13.00 17.49
CA PHE A 147 -18.61 -14.30 17.91
C PHE A 147 -17.61 -15.25 18.59
N ARG A 148 -16.29 -15.08 18.38
CA ARG A 148 -15.26 -16.04 18.83
C ARG A 148 -15.35 -16.43 20.31
N PRO A 149 -15.59 -15.50 21.27
CA PRO A 149 -15.70 -15.86 22.69
C PRO A 149 -16.91 -16.73 23.03
N TYR A 150 -17.89 -16.82 22.14
CA TYR A 150 -19.19 -17.43 22.38
C TYR A 150 -19.37 -18.78 21.68
N VAL A 151 -18.37 -19.25 20.94
CA VAL A 151 -18.42 -20.49 20.17
C VAL A 151 -17.17 -21.32 20.41
N GLN A 152 -17.32 -22.65 20.46
CA GLN A 152 -16.21 -23.59 20.56
C GLN A 152 -16.11 -24.37 19.25
N ILE A 153 -15.21 -23.93 18.36
CA ILE A 153 -14.92 -24.55 17.06
C ILE A 153 -13.42 -24.50 16.77
N SER A 154 -12.98 -25.28 15.77
CA SER A 154 -11.60 -25.27 15.30
C SER A 154 -11.16 -23.87 14.86
N PRO A 155 -9.89 -23.46 15.11
CA PRO A 155 -9.37 -22.17 14.68
C PRO A 155 -9.57 -21.89 13.19
N ASP A 156 -9.27 -22.89 12.34
CA ASP A 156 -9.45 -22.77 10.89
C ASP A 156 -10.90 -22.49 10.49
N PHE A 157 -11.86 -23.08 11.19
CA PHE A 157 -13.27 -22.85 10.91
C PHE A 157 -13.75 -21.50 11.44
N ALA A 158 -13.23 -21.06 12.59
CA ALA A 158 -13.48 -19.72 13.10
C ALA A 158 -12.94 -18.65 12.14
N ASP A 159 -11.75 -18.85 11.57
CA ASP A 159 -11.17 -17.93 10.59
C ASP A 159 -11.97 -17.90 9.29
N TRP A 160 -12.43 -19.06 8.81
CA TRP A 160 -13.31 -19.16 7.65
C TRP A 160 -14.68 -18.50 7.89
N LEU A 161 -15.29 -18.74 9.05
CA LEU A 161 -16.58 -18.17 9.44
C LEU A 161 -16.48 -16.66 9.65
N GLU A 162 -15.36 -16.17 10.18
CA GLU A 162 -15.11 -14.74 10.29
C GLU A 162 -14.97 -14.07 8.91
N ARG A 163 -14.32 -14.74 7.96
CA ARG A 163 -14.20 -14.25 6.58
C ARG A 163 -15.54 -14.19 5.86
N ILE A 164 -16.40 -15.21 6.04
CA ILE A 164 -17.70 -15.25 5.37
C ILE A 164 -18.70 -14.22 5.97
N LEU A 165 -18.56 -13.92 7.27
CA LEU A 165 -19.34 -12.93 8.01
C LEU A 165 -18.81 -11.49 7.91
N ASP A 166 -17.75 -11.22 7.14
CA ASP A 166 -17.20 -9.87 7.11
C ASP A 166 -18.20 -8.88 6.50
N PRO A 167 -18.51 -7.75 7.18
CA PRO A 167 -19.49 -6.79 6.67
C PRO A 167 -19.04 -6.08 5.39
N ALA A 168 -17.73 -5.98 5.14
CA ALA A 168 -17.22 -5.36 3.93
C ALA A 168 -16.90 -6.41 2.86
N ILE A 169 -17.55 -6.28 1.69
CA ILE A 169 -17.44 -7.18 0.54
C ILE A 169 -15.98 -7.49 0.18
N ALA A 170 -15.08 -6.50 0.27
CA ALA A 170 -13.66 -6.63 -0.04
C ALA A 170 -12.91 -7.64 0.86
N TYR A 171 -13.40 -7.88 2.07
CA TYR A 171 -12.86 -8.86 3.01
C TYR A 171 -13.72 -10.12 3.10
N ARG A 172 -14.76 -10.27 2.29
CA ARG A 172 -15.48 -11.54 2.17
C ARG A 172 -14.80 -12.44 1.14
N PHE A 173 -15.24 -13.69 1.03
CA PHE A 173 -14.96 -14.47 -0.18
C PHE A 173 -15.68 -13.82 -1.37
N ALA A 174 -15.02 -13.79 -2.53
CA ALA A 174 -15.56 -13.12 -3.71
C ALA A 174 -16.81 -13.84 -4.27
N ASN A 175 -16.86 -15.17 -4.14
CA ASN A 175 -17.92 -16.04 -4.65
C ASN A 175 -18.01 -17.33 -3.82
N ALA A 176 -19.05 -18.14 -4.04
CA ALA A 176 -19.29 -19.37 -3.29
C ALA A 176 -18.23 -20.45 -3.55
N LYS A 177 -17.65 -20.48 -4.76
CA LYS A 177 -16.62 -21.45 -5.15
C LYS A 177 -15.34 -21.29 -4.32
N ASP A 178 -14.92 -20.03 -4.09
CA ASP A 178 -13.75 -19.71 -3.26
C ASP A 178 -14.00 -20.03 -1.78
N ALA A 179 -15.21 -19.74 -1.27
CA ALA A 179 -15.58 -20.11 0.10
C ALA A 179 -15.57 -21.64 0.28
N LEU A 180 -16.10 -22.38 -0.70
CA LEU A 180 -16.16 -23.84 -0.70
C LEU A 180 -14.78 -24.49 -0.79
N SER A 181 -13.89 -23.99 -1.68
CA SER A 181 -12.53 -24.53 -1.84
C SER A 181 -11.72 -24.44 -0.56
N VAL A 182 -11.85 -23.33 0.17
CA VAL A 182 -11.16 -23.11 1.44
C VAL A 182 -11.76 -23.98 2.55
N LEU A 183 -13.09 -24.08 2.63
CA LEU A 183 -13.76 -24.91 3.63
C LEU A 183 -13.39 -26.40 3.48
N GLN A 184 -13.21 -26.86 2.25
CA GLN A 184 -12.79 -28.24 1.93
C GLN A 184 -11.27 -28.46 2.07
N GLY A 185 -10.49 -27.45 2.45
CA GLY A 185 -9.03 -27.55 2.56
C GLY A 185 -8.29 -27.66 1.23
N LYS A 186 -8.98 -27.53 0.08
CA LYS A 186 -8.37 -27.54 -1.26
C LYS A 186 -7.54 -26.28 -1.52
N GLN A 187 -7.87 -25.19 -0.84
CA GLN A 187 -7.15 -23.94 -0.86
C GLN A 187 -6.90 -23.51 0.58
N LYS A 188 -5.67 -23.10 0.92
CA LYS A 188 -5.45 -22.46 2.21
C LYS A 188 -6.21 -21.15 2.27
N LEU A 189 -6.81 -20.83 3.41
CA LEU A 189 -7.34 -19.49 3.66
C LEU A 189 -6.16 -18.54 3.50
N ARG A 190 -6.07 -17.90 2.33
CA ARG A 190 -5.09 -16.84 2.12
C ARG A 190 -5.47 -15.77 3.13
N GLN A 191 -4.55 -15.41 4.01
CA GLN A 191 -4.64 -14.12 4.68
C GLN A 191 -4.55 -13.05 3.58
N ASN A 192 -5.67 -12.73 2.93
CA ASN A 192 -5.80 -11.51 2.16
C ASN A 192 -6.09 -10.46 3.24
N ILE A 193 -5.15 -9.60 3.67
CA ILE A 193 -4.37 -8.65 2.86
C ILE A 193 -5.19 -8.14 1.66
N GLY A 194 -6.47 -7.87 1.91
CA GLY A 194 -7.29 -7.02 1.05
C GLY A 194 -7.82 -5.93 1.95
N GLN A 195 -7.34 -4.70 1.77
CA GLN A 195 -7.72 -3.48 2.49
C GLN A 195 -7.45 -3.44 4.00
N LEU A 196 -6.22 -3.67 4.45
CA LEU A 196 -5.74 -2.65 5.37
C LEU A 196 -5.55 -1.40 4.50
N PHE A 197 -6.52 -0.49 4.50
CA PHE A 197 -6.12 0.90 4.73
C PHE A 197 -5.45 0.91 6.11
N TYR A 198 -4.23 0.35 6.19
CA TYR A 198 -3.28 0.80 7.17
C TYR A 198 -3.00 2.22 6.69
N GLN A 199 -3.83 3.17 7.13
CA GLN A 199 -3.20 4.29 7.80
C GLN A 199 -2.33 3.61 8.85
N SER A 200 -1.03 3.54 8.58
CA SER A 200 -0.12 3.15 9.64
C SER A 200 -0.51 3.97 10.89
N PRO A 201 -0.31 3.47 12.11
CA PRO A 201 -0.53 4.27 13.32
C PRO A 201 0.14 5.66 13.21
N GLN A 202 1.11 5.79 12.31
CA GLN A 202 1.79 7.01 11.93
C GLN A 202 1.35 7.57 10.55
N LYS A 203 1.00 8.86 10.52
CA LYS A 203 0.42 9.61 9.36
C LYS A 203 1.26 9.62 8.05
N ARG A 204 2.46 9.04 8.03
CA ARG A 204 3.51 9.25 7.01
C ARG A 204 3.69 8.12 5.99
N ILE A 205 3.10 6.95 6.18
CA ILE A 205 3.15 5.86 5.19
C ILE A 205 1.73 5.55 4.72
N ALA A 206 1.53 5.51 3.41
CA ALA A 206 0.33 4.93 2.80
C ALA A 206 0.72 3.67 2.05
N LEU A 207 0.03 2.56 2.31
CA LEU A 207 0.28 1.26 1.71
C LEU A 207 -0.99 0.76 1.03
N ILE A 208 -0.85 0.26 -0.20
CA ILE A 208 -1.88 -0.46 -0.95
C ILE A 208 -1.25 -1.81 -1.31
N LYS A 209 -1.68 -2.89 -0.67
CA LYS A 209 -1.22 -4.24 -0.96
C LYS A 209 -2.37 -5.02 -1.59
N THR A 210 -2.14 -5.57 -2.76
CA THR A 210 -3.02 -6.50 -3.48
C THR A 210 -2.25 -7.80 -3.75
N PRO A 211 -2.92 -8.89 -4.13
CA PRO A 211 -2.26 -10.18 -4.36
C PRO A 211 -1.11 -10.13 -5.38
N ASN A 212 -1.19 -9.21 -6.35
CA ASN A 212 -0.21 -9.12 -7.43
C ASN A 212 0.52 -7.76 -7.43
N LYS A 213 0.33 -6.93 -6.39
CA LYS A 213 0.81 -5.55 -6.42
C LYS A 213 0.95 -4.95 -5.03
N LEU A 214 2.15 -4.53 -4.66
CA LEU A 214 2.44 -3.71 -3.49
C LEU A 214 2.74 -2.28 -3.93
N ILE A 215 1.93 -1.31 -3.53
CA ILE A 215 2.17 0.11 -3.73
C ILE A 215 2.39 0.78 -2.38
N LEU A 216 3.55 1.40 -2.21
CA LEU A 216 3.95 2.12 -1.01
C LEU A 216 4.18 3.58 -1.34
N GLU A 217 3.60 4.47 -0.56
CA GLU A 217 3.84 5.90 -0.62
C GLU A 217 4.39 6.41 0.72
N LEU A 218 5.63 6.86 0.70
CA LEU A 218 6.28 7.51 1.82
C LEU A 218 6.11 9.02 1.69
N LYS A 219 5.43 9.62 2.68
CA LYS A 219 5.23 11.07 2.76
C LYS A 219 6.50 11.75 3.28
N PRO A 220 6.77 12.98 2.80
CA PRO A 220 7.93 13.74 3.23
C PRO A 220 7.82 14.29 4.66
N ILE A 221 8.93 14.79 5.20
CA ILE A 221 8.96 15.44 6.52
C ILE A 221 8.19 16.77 6.50
N GLY A 222 7.28 16.97 7.46
CA GLY A 222 6.64 18.25 7.77
C GLY A 222 5.49 18.65 6.84
N ARG A 223 4.79 19.76 7.16
CA ARG A 223 3.74 20.31 6.29
C ARG A 223 4.36 20.93 5.04
N GLN A 224 3.59 21.13 3.97
CA GLN A 224 4.08 21.74 2.72
C GLN A 224 4.82 23.07 2.96
N ARG A 225 4.32 23.89 3.89
CA ARG A 225 4.92 25.17 4.29
C ARG A 225 6.32 25.02 4.91
N ASP A 226 6.56 23.97 5.70
CA ASP A 226 7.86 23.74 6.36
C ASP A 226 8.91 23.24 5.36
N ARG A 227 8.49 22.44 4.37
CA ARG A 227 9.34 22.02 3.24
C ARG A 227 9.84 23.22 2.43
N PHE A 228 8.94 24.16 2.14
CA PHE A 228 9.31 25.42 1.50
C PHE A 228 10.28 26.25 2.33
N ARG A 229 10.18 26.21 3.67
CA ARG A 229 11.10 26.93 4.56
C ARG A 229 12.49 26.29 4.58
N LEU A 230 12.57 24.95 4.64
CA LEU A 230 13.84 24.22 4.58
C LEU A 230 14.56 24.42 3.23
N LEU A 231 13.83 24.29 2.12
CA LEU A 231 14.37 24.52 0.77
C LEU A 231 14.76 26.00 0.57
N ARG A 232 14.00 26.96 1.09
CA ARG A 232 14.39 28.38 1.08
C ARG A 232 15.57 28.70 2.00
N GLY A 233 15.71 27.99 3.12
CA GLY A 233 16.89 28.07 3.98
C GLY A 233 18.16 27.68 3.21
N MET A 234 18.07 26.63 2.38
CA MET A 234 19.18 26.24 1.51
C MET A 234 19.49 27.27 0.43
N THR A 235 18.47 27.88 -0.21
CA THR A 235 18.75 28.92 -1.20
C THR A 235 19.44 30.12 -0.56
N ARG A 236 19.21 30.43 0.73
CA ARG A 236 19.96 31.45 1.47
C ARG A 236 21.42 31.06 1.75
N ILE A 237 21.74 29.77 1.84
CA ILE A 237 23.12 29.28 2.02
C ILE A 237 23.84 29.20 0.66
N ILE A 238 23.15 28.76 -0.39
CA ILE A 238 23.73 28.57 -1.74
C ILE A 238 23.92 29.93 -2.45
N LYS A 239 22.98 30.87 -2.30
CA LYS A 239 23.04 32.19 -2.96
C LYS A 239 24.32 33.00 -2.69
N PRO A 240 24.88 33.06 -1.47
CA PRO A 240 26.15 33.75 -1.25
C PRO A 240 27.37 32.97 -1.75
N ILE A 241 27.25 31.65 -1.96
CA ILE A 241 28.34 30.79 -2.45
C ILE A 241 28.47 30.88 -3.98
N LEU A 242 27.34 30.99 -4.69
CA LEU A 242 27.33 31.03 -6.15
C LEU A 242 28.18 32.19 -6.76
N PRO A 243 28.16 33.42 -6.21
CA PRO A 243 29.04 34.50 -6.65
C PRO A 243 30.52 34.22 -6.38
N LEU A 244 30.87 33.55 -5.28
CA LEU A 244 32.26 33.19 -4.96
C LEU A 244 32.82 32.22 -6.01
N LEU A 245 32.02 31.22 -6.41
CA LEU A 245 32.38 30.30 -7.50
C LEU A 245 32.51 31.01 -8.85
N LEU A 246 31.65 32.00 -9.13
CA LEU A 246 31.74 32.82 -10.34
C LEU A 246 32.98 33.72 -10.31
N TRP A 247 33.33 34.25 -9.14
CA TRP A 247 34.52 35.09 -8.93
C TRP A 247 35.81 34.30 -9.08
N ASP A 248 35.84 33.02 -8.66
CA ASP A 248 36.95 32.11 -8.93
C ASP A 248 37.13 31.87 -10.43
N LEU A 249 36.04 31.71 -11.18
CA LEU A 249 36.07 31.54 -12.64
C LEU A 249 36.59 32.81 -13.35
N ILE A 250 36.13 33.98 -12.91
CA ILE A 250 36.61 35.28 -13.41
C ILE A 250 38.09 35.48 -13.05
N GLY A 251 38.51 35.09 -11.85
CA GLY A 251 39.90 35.14 -11.40
C GLY A 251 40.82 34.29 -12.27
N LEU A 252 40.41 33.06 -12.62
CA LEU A 252 41.13 32.21 -13.57
C LEU A 252 41.26 32.83 -14.95
N LEU A 253 40.18 33.45 -15.43
CA LEU A 253 40.13 34.07 -16.75
C LEU A 253 41.00 35.35 -16.79
N LEU A 254 41.00 36.13 -15.71
CA LEU A 254 41.90 37.28 -15.53
C LEU A 254 43.36 36.85 -15.43
N VAL A 255 43.69 35.73 -14.76
CA VAL A 255 45.07 35.21 -14.75
C VAL A 255 45.49 34.78 -16.15
N GLN A 256 44.62 34.15 -16.94
CA GLN A 256 44.96 33.83 -18.34
C GLN A 256 45.14 35.10 -19.19
N VAL A 257 44.31 36.13 -19.02
CA VAL A 257 44.37 37.36 -19.82
C VAL A 257 45.52 38.28 -19.39
N ILE A 258 45.89 38.30 -18.11
CA ILE A 258 46.92 39.19 -17.57
C ILE A 258 48.28 38.49 -17.53
N ALA A 259 48.39 37.26 -17.01
CA ALA A 259 49.68 36.61 -16.84
C ALA A 259 50.31 36.13 -18.16
N ILE A 260 49.50 35.73 -19.16
CA ILE A 260 50.02 35.19 -20.43
C ILE A 260 50.70 36.29 -21.28
N PRO A 261 50.10 37.49 -21.49
CA PRO A 261 50.76 38.56 -22.23
C PRO A 261 51.89 39.24 -21.45
N SER A 262 51.79 39.34 -20.12
CA SER A 262 52.85 39.93 -19.29
C SER A 262 54.12 39.07 -19.24
N PHE A 263 54.03 37.76 -19.47
CA PHE A 263 55.20 36.87 -19.55
C PHE A 263 55.92 36.99 -20.89
N SER A 264 55.20 37.10 -22.01
CA SER A 264 55.81 37.22 -23.34
C SER A 264 56.31 38.63 -23.67
N GLY A 265 55.58 39.67 -23.26
CA GLY A 265 55.95 41.07 -23.51
C GLY A 265 57.15 41.54 -22.68
N ASN A 266 57.15 41.31 -21.37
CA ASN A 266 58.20 41.81 -20.48
C ASN A 266 59.56 41.14 -20.73
N ILE A 267 59.61 39.85 -21.09
CA ILE A 267 60.88 39.18 -21.39
C ILE A 267 61.50 39.76 -22.66
N ALA A 268 60.71 39.94 -23.72
CA ALA A 268 61.19 40.51 -24.97
C ALA A 268 61.68 41.95 -24.80
N GLU A 269 60.96 42.77 -24.02
CA GLU A 269 61.32 44.18 -23.78
C GLU A 269 62.51 44.33 -22.82
N THR A 270 62.61 43.48 -21.80
CA THR A 270 63.77 43.46 -20.87
C THR A 270 65.05 43.00 -21.55
N ILE A 271 64.98 42.01 -22.46
CA ILE A 271 66.10 41.60 -23.32
C ILE A 271 66.50 42.73 -24.27
N ARG A 272 65.54 43.55 -24.72
CA ARG A 272 65.78 44.67 -25.65
C ARG A 272 66.41 45.89 -24.97
N LEU A 273 66.04 46.18 -23.72
CA LEU A 273 66.43 47.40 -23.00
C LEU A 273 67.63 47.20 -22.05
N ASN A 274 67.86 46.00 -21.53
CA ASN A 274 68.96 45.70 -20.60
C ASN A 274 69.92 44.67 -21.21
N HIS A 275 71.21 44.96 -21.26
CA HIS A 275 72.25 44.03 -21.75
C HIS A 275 73.02 43.34 -20.60
N HIS A 276 72.72 43.68 -19.35
CA HIS A 276 73.36 43.08 -18.18
C HIS A 276 72.65 41.79 -17.75
N PRO A 277 73.34 40.64 -17.73
CA PRO A 277 72.73 39.34 -17.43
C PRO A 277 72.12 39.28 -16.02
N ASP A 278 72.68 40.00 -15.05
CA ASP A 278 72.21 39.99 -13.66
C ASP A 278 70.83 40.64 -13.51
N ILE A 279 70.56 41.72 -14.27
CA ILE A 279 69.28 42.42 -14.23
C ILE A 279 68.20 41.58 -14.90
N ILE A 280 68.51 40.99 -16.08
CA ILE A 280 67.62 40.08 -16.78
C ILE A 280 67.26 38.89 -15.89
N PHE A 281 68.26 38.31 -15.20
CA PHE A 281 68.05 37.20 -14.28
C PHE A 281 67.15 37.59 -13.10
N ALA A 282 67.42 38.73 -12.44
CA ALA A 282 66.63 39.20 -11.31
C ALA A 282 65.15 39.48 -11.68
N THR A 283 64.91 40.13 -12.82
CA THR A 283 63.53 40.40 -13.31
C THR A 283 62.80 39.13 -13.72
N THR A 284 63.51 38.18 -14.35
CA THR A 284 62.93 36.89 -14.74
C THR A 284 62.58 36.07 -13.51
N LEU A 285 63.47 36.04 -12.50
CA LEU A 285 63.24 35.35 -11.24
C LEU A 285 62.08 35.96 -10.45
N TYR A 286 61.99 37.30 -10.36
CA TYR A 286 60.87 37.99 -9.71
C TYR A 286 59.53 37.65 -10.35
N ASN A 287 59.45 37.71 -11.69
CA ASN A 287 58.24 37.36 -12.43
C ASN A 287 57.89 35.87 -12.27
N TRP A 288 58.89 34.98 -12.24
CA TRP A 288 58.66 33.55 -12.01
C TRP A 288 58.10 33.27 -10.61
N VAL A 289 58.66 33.89 -9.56
CA VAL A 289 58.18 33.76 -8.18
C VAL A 289 56.78 34.35 -8.03
N LEU A 290 56.54 35.55 -8.54
CA LEU A 290 55.24 36.22 -8.44
C LEU A 290 54.13 35.42 -9.13
N ASN A 291 54.39 34.91 -10.34
CA ASN A 291 53.46 34.04 -11.05
C ASN A 291 53.26 32.70 -10.33
N GLY A 292 54.31 32.14 -9.72
CA GLY A 292 54.22 30.95 -8.87
C GLY A 292 53.30 31.18 -7.65
N CYS A 293 53.42 32.32 -6.97
CA CYS A 293 52.56 32.68 -5.84
C CYS A 293 51.10 32.90 -6.26
N ILE A 294 50.86 33.60 -7.37
CA ILE A 294 49.51 33.80 -7.94
C ILE A 294 48.90 32.46 -8.34
N GLY A 295 49.66 31.60 -9.02
CA GLY A 295 49.24 30.26 -9.39
C GLY A 295 48.87 29.40 -8.18
N PHE A 296 49.67 29.43 -7.11
CA PHE A 296 49.38 28.71 -5.87
C PHE A 296 48.09 29.20 -5.20
N LEU A 297 47.85 30.51 -5.18
CA LEU A 297 46.67 31.12 -4.58
C LEU A 297 45.39 30.77 -5.37
N VAL A 298 45.47 30.80 -6.70
CA VAL A 298 44.37 30.39 -7.59
C VAL A 298 44.07 28.90 -7.46
N ILE A 299 45.09 28.04 -7.40
CA ILE A 299 44.92 26.60 -7.16
C ILE A 299 44.28 26.35 -5.79
N GLY A 300 44.69 27.08 -4.76
CA GLY A 300 44.11 26.98 -3.42
C GLY A 300 42.62 27.37 -3.38
N LEU A 301 42.23 28.44 -4.06
CA LEU A 301 40.83 28.87 -4.18
C LEU A 301 39.99 27.87 -4.97
N LEU A 302 40.51 27.35 -6.09
CA LEU A 302 39.89 26.27 -6.85
C LEU A 302 39.68 25.00 -6.01
N PHE A 303 40.65 24.65 -5.16
CA PHE A 303 40.53 23.49 -4.30
C PHE A 303 39.43 23.70 -3.26
N MET A 304 39.41 24.87 -2.60
CA MET A 304 38.36 25.23 -1.63
C MET A 304 36.96 25.27 -2.26
N SER A 305 36.84 25.77 -3.49
CA SER A 305 35.57 25.81 -4.21
C SER A 305 35.03 24.41 -4.52
N ILE A 306 35.90 23.45 -4.86
CA ILE A 306 35.54 22.03 -5.00
C ILE A 306 34.97 21.46 -3.70
N TYR A 307 35.60 21.70 -2.53
CA TYR A 307 35.07 21.22 -1.25
C TYR A 307 33.74 21.84 -0.88
N VAL A 308 33.55 23.13 -1.16
CA VAL A 308 32.29 23.81 -0.93
C VAL A 308 31.19 23.24 -1.82
N ILE A 309 31.48 22.99 -3.11
CA ILE A 309 30.55 22.36 -4.06
C ILE A 309 30.20 20.93 -3.61
N MET A 310 31.20 20.12 -3.22
CA MET A 310 30.98 18.76 -2.71
C MET A 310 30.14 18.75 -1.42
N GLY A 311 30.38 19.71 -0.52
CA GLY A 311 29.61 19.89 0.71
C GLY A 311 28.15 20.25 0.43
N LEU A 312 27.93 21.22 -0.47
CA LEU A 312 26.58 21.62 -0.91
C LEU A 312 25.83 20.48 -1.60
N PHE A 313 26.50 19.70 -2.45
CA PHE A 313 25.91 18.54 -3.12
C PHE A 313 25.52 17.44 -2.13
N SER A 314 26.38 17.19 -1.13
CA SER A 314 26.13 16.19 -0.08
C SER A 314 24.94 16.57 0.82
N ILE A 315 24.87 17.82 1.25
CA ILE A 315 23.75 18.34 2.07
C ILE A 315 22.46 18.39 1.23
N GLY A 316 22.55 18.87 -0.01
CA GLY A 316 21.40 19.04 -0.88
C GLY A 316 20.78 17.71 -1.28
N SER A 317 21.59 16.71 -1.64
CA SER A 317 21.09 15.37 -1.96
C SER A 317 20.38 14.72 -0.77
N PHE A 318 20.86 14.96 0.46
CA PHE A 318 20.20 14.48 1.67
C PHE A 318 18.86 15.17 1.92
N LEU A 319 18.81 16.50 1.85
CA LEU A 319 17.59 17.28 2.09
C LEU A 319 16.52 17.03 1.03
N ILE A 320 16.92 16.91 -0.24
CA ILE A 320 16.03 16.51 -1.34
C ILE A 320 15.40 15.15 -1.04
N ARG A 321 16.17 14.18 -0.53
CA ARG A 321 15.66 12.85 -0.15
C ARG A 321 14.74 12.89 1.07
N ALA A 322 15.01 13.75 2.05
CA ALA A 322 14.19 13.88 3.25
C ALA A 322 12.86 14.62 2.99
N THR A 323 12.85 15.52 2.00
CA THR A 323 11.67 16.32 1.62
C THR A 323 10.90 15.77 0.43
N SER A 324 11.38 14.67 -0.17
CA SER A 324 10.72 14.02 -1.30
C SER A 324 9.60 13.07 -0.87
N ARG A 325 8.57 13.02 -1.71
CA ARG A 325 7.58 11.94 -1.70
C ARG A 325 8.20 10.78 -2.44
N THR A 326 8.21 9.59 -1.84
CA THR A 326 8.67 8.36 -2.50
C THR A 326 7.48 7.46 -2.77
N TRP A 327 7.32 7.01 -4.00
CA TRP A 327 6.33 6.00 -4.38
C TRP A 327 7.07 4.78 -4.89
N ILE A 328 6.65 3.62 -4.43
CA ILE A 328 7.24 2.34 -4.74
C ILE A 328 6.10 1.45 -5.19
N GLU A 329 6.27 0.78 -6.31
CA GLU A 329 5.38 -0.25 -6.82
C GLU A 329 6.20 -1.52 -7.01
N ILE A 330 5.74 -2.63 -6.44
CA ILE A 330 6.31 -3.96 -6.63
C ILE A 330 5.20 -4.86 -7.14
N SER A 331 5.45 -5.63 -8.19
CA SER A 331 4.51 -6.55 -8.81
C SER A 331 5.27 -7.75 -9.40
N PRO A 332 4.58 -8.84 -9.80
CA PRO A 332 5.21 -9.94 -10.51
C PRO A 332 5.92 -9.50 -11.81
N LYS A 333 5.47 -8.38 -12.42
CA LYS A 333 6.09 -7.81 -13.62
C LYS A 333 7.41 -7.06 -13.35
N GLY A 334 7.75 -6.85 -12.08
CA GLY A 334 8.93 -6.09 -11.65
C GLY A 334 8.58 -4.97 -10.66
N PHE A 335 9.53 -4.10 -10.41
CA PHE A 335 9.39 -2.98 -9.48
C PHE A 335 9.60 -1.62 -10.16
N GLN A 336 9.04 -0.58 -9.53
CA GLN A 336 9.22 0.80 -9.92
C GLN A 336 9.34 1.69 -8.69
N ILE A 337 10.36 2.56 -8.65
CA ILE A 337 10.58 3.53 -7.57
C ILE A 337 10.60 4.93 -8.18
N LYS A 338 9.64 5.77 -7.79
CA LYS A 338 9.55 7.17 -8.21
C LYS A 338 9.73 8.11 -7.02
N ARG A 339 10.35 9.27 -7.25
CA ARG A 339 10.49 10.32 -6.23
C ARG A 339 10.12 11.69 -6.80
N TRP A 340 9.34 12.42 -6.02
CA TRP A 340 8.92 13.77 -6.35
C TRP A 340 9.35 14.76 -5.27
N VAL A 341 9.77 15.93 -5.71
CA VAL A 341 9.93 17.11 -4.86
C VAL A 341 9.13 18.23 -5.49
N LEU A 342 8.26 18.87 -4.69
CA LEU A 342 7.41 19.98 -5.12
C LEU A 342 6.61 19.71 -6.43
N GLY A 343 6.19 18.47 -6.65
CA GLY A 343 5.39 18.07 -7.82
C GLY A 343 6.21 17.59 -9.02
N LEU A 344 7.53 17.84 -9.04
CA LEU A 344 8.43 17.39 -10.12
C LEU A 344 9.02 16.02 -9.78
N CYS A 345 8.87 15.07 -10.70
CA CYS A 345 9.52 13.76 -10.60
C CYS A 345 10.99 13.90 -11.01
N TYR A 346 11.92 13.71 -10.07
CA TYR A 346 13.36 13.85 -10.34
C TYR A 346 14.07 12.49 -10.39
N TRP A 347 13.37 11.41 -10.03
CA TRP A 347 13.92 10.07 -9.99
C TRP A 347 12.84 9.05 -10.35
N ASN A 348 13.16 8.14 -11.26
CA ASN A 348 12.30 7.03 -11.67
C ASN A 348 13.21 5.85 -12.02
N ASP A 349 13.19 4.80 -11.21
CA ASP A 349 13.93 3.56 -11.46
C ASP A 349 12.96 2.40 -11.66
N ARG A 350 13.33 1.44 -12.51
CA ARG A 350 12.54 0.24 -12.83
C ARG A 350 13.46 -0.96 -12.99
N GLY A 351 13.02 -2.14 -12.57
CA GLY A 351 13.76 -3.38 -12.75
C GLY A 351 12.88 -4.60 -12.55
N GLN A 352 13.47 -5.80 -12.67
CA GLN A 352 12.75 -7.06 -12.48
C GLN A 352 12.69 -7.42 -10.99
N LEU A 353 11.72 -8.26 -10.62
CA LEU A 353 11.52 -8.68 -9.23
C LEU A 353 12.70 -9.53 -8.72
N ALA A 354 13.26 -10.38 -9.59
CA ALA A 354 14.41 -11.22 -9.30
C ALA A 354 15.69 -10.44 -8.93
N ASP A 355 15.76 -9.16 -9.31
CA ASP A 355 16.92 -8.31 -9.01
C ASP A 355 16.87 -7.70 -7.60
N ILE A 356 15.76 -7.87 -6.87
CA ILE A 356 15.55 -7.26 -5.56
C ILE A 356 16.08 -8.17 -4.46
N ASN A 357 17.06 -7.67 -3.72
CA ASN A 357 17.52 -8.32 -2.49
C ASN A 357 16.58 -7.99 -1.31
N PRO A 358 16.54 -8.83 -0.27
CA PRO A 358 15.79 -8.57 0.95
C PRO A 358 16.11 -7.19 1.54
N ILE A 359 15.06 -6.44 1.87
CA ILE A 359 15.19 -5.10 2.44
C ILE A 359 15.70 -5.18 3.88
N ASN A 360 16.68 -4.35 4.24
CA ASN A 360 17.31 -4.36 5.57
C ASN A 360 17.41 -2.96 6.17
N LEU A 361 17.59 -2.87 7.48
CA LEU A 361 17.91 -1.59 8.14
C LEU A 361 19.41 -1.32 8.06
N ASP A 362 19.79 -0.17 7.51
CA ASP A 362 21.18 0.26 7.38
C ASP A 362 21.43 1.55 8.20
N LYS A 363 22.67 1.78 8.64
CA LYS A 363 23.08 2.97 9.39
C LYS A 363 23.98 3.85 8.53
N ILE A 364 23.52 5.07 8.27
CA ILE A 364 24.28 6.06 7.50
C ILE A 364 24.85 7.11 8.45
N LYS A 365 26.16 7.36 8.34
CA LYS A 365 26.81 8.50 9.00
C LYS A 365 26.54 9.77 8.20
N LEU A 366 25.98 10.79 8.83
CA LEU A 366 25.84 12.10 8.20
C LEU A 366 27.21 12.77 8.15
N PRO A 367 27.69 13.25 6.99
CA PRO A 367 29.07 13.74 6.86
C PRO A 367 29.37 14.98 7.71
N LEU A 368 28.34 15.73 8.14
CA LEU A 368 28.48 16.99 8.88
C LEU A 368 27.90 16.96 10.31
N LEU A 369 27.10 15.94 10.62
CA LEU A 369 26.52 15.76 11.93
C LEU A 369 27.13 14.47 12.48
N ARG A 370 27.77 14.48 13.65
CA ARG A 370 28.27 13.26 14.35
C ARG A 370 27.12 12.32 14.80
N LYS A 371 26.01 12.31 14.07
CA LYS A 371 24.82 11.50 14.27
C LYS A 371 24.73 10.46 13.15
N THR A 372 24.37 9.25 13.55
CA THR A 372 23.99 8.19 12.61
C THR A 372 22.48 8.18 12.48
N ILE A 373 22.01 8.00 11.25
CA ILE A 373 20.59 7.80 10.96
C ILE A 373 20.38 6.37 10.46
N THR A 374 19.28 5.76 10.85
CA THR A 374 18.87 4.45 10.32
C THR A 374 17.96 4.69 9.11
N VAL A 375 18.10 3.87 8.07
CA VAL A 375 17.26 3.90 6.86
C VAL A 375 16.88 2.49 6.45
N CYS A 376 15.82 2.34 5.68
CA CYS A 376 15.49 1.08 5.02
C CYS A 376 16.25 1.00 3.70
N LEU A 377 17.17 0.06 3.56
CA LEU A 377 17.98 -0.16 2.36
C LEU A 377 17.33 -1.25 1.50
N LEU A 378 16.80 -0.85 0.35
CA LEU A 378 16.37 -1.76 -0.71
C LEU A 378 17.48 -1.81 -1.75
N GLN A 379 18.05 -2.98 -1.99
CA GLN A 379 19.10 -3.16 -2.98
C GLN A 379 18.53 -3.86 -4.21
N SER A 380 18.76 -3.27 -5.39
CA SER A 380 18.45 -3.88 -6.67
C SER A 380 19.74 -3.98 -7.50
N HIS A 381 20.21 -5.19 -7.75
CA HIS A 381 21.48 -5.46 -8.43
C HIS A 381 22.67 -4.66 -7.79
N ARG A 382 23.27 -3.73 -8.55
CA ARG A 382 24.36 -2.83 -8.09
C ARG A 382 23.86 -1.52 -7.45
N ARG A 383 22.55 -1.25 -7.43
CA ARG A 383 21.97 0.01 -6.95
C ARG A 383 21.39 -0.11 -5.54
N LYS A 384 21.63 0.92 -4.72
CA LYS A 384 21.16 1.03 -3.33
C LYS A 384 20.10 2.12 -3.23
N HIS A 385 18.90 1.77 -2.78
CA HIS A 385 17.81 2.70 -2.56
C HIS A 385 17.57 2.90 -1.06
N TRP A 386 17.90 4.10 -0.57
CA TRP A 386 17.60 4.48 0.82
C TRP A 386 16.18 5.00 0.92
N LEU A 387 15.38 4.33 1.74
CA LEU A 387 13.98 4.60 1.99
C LEU A 387 13.78 4.99 3.46
N GLY A 388 12.72 5.73 3.74
CA GLY A 388 12.30 5.95 5.12
C GLY A 388 13.23 6.83 5.98
N ILE A 389 14.07 7.69 5.38
CA ILE A 389 14.91 8.66 6.12
C ILE A 389 14.07 9.54 7.06
N ALA A 390 12.82 9.82 6.66
CA ALA A 390 11.84 10.63 7.37
C ALA A 390 11.02 9.87 8.42
N LEU A 391 11.19 8.55 8.51
CA LEU A 391 10.39 7.65 9.33
C LEU A 391 11.07 7.39 10.68
N SER A 392 10.26 7.16 11.70
CA SER A 392 10.69 6.66 13.01
C SER A 392 11.21 5.22 12.93
N ARG A 393 11.94 4.78 13.96
CA ARG A 393 12.46 3.41 14.06
C ARG A 393 11.37 2.33 13.96
N SER A 394 10.20 2.57 14.55
CA SER A 394 9.06 1.64 14.47
C SER A 394 8.48 1.59 13.06
N GLU A 395 8.31 2.74 12.40
CA GLU A 395 7.86 2.84 11.01
C GLU A 395 8.84 2.14 10.05
N GLN A 396 10.14 2.28 10.28
CA GLN A 396 11.18 1.62 9.47
C GLN A 396 11.16 0.10 9.63
N LYS A 397 11.04 -0.41 10.87
CA LYS A 397 10.90 -1.86 11.12
C LYS A 397 9.65 -2.43 10.49
N TRP A 398 8.54 -1.71 10.59
CA TRP A 398 7.27 -2.09 9.97
C TRP A 398 7.38 -2.14 8.44
N LEU A 399 7.97 -1.10 7.82
CA LEU A 399 8.17 -1.04 6.37
C LEU A 399 9.03 -2.19 5.84
N VAL A 400 10.10 -2.55 6.56
CA VAL A 400 10.96 -3.70 6.23
C VAL A 400 10.13 -4.98 6.22
N ARG A 401 9.37 -5.23 7.30
CA ARG A 401 8.52 -6.41 7.41
C ARG A 401 7.52 -6.52 6.26
N GLU A 402 6.77 -5.46 5.96
CA GLU A 402 5.72 -5.52 4.94
C GLU A 402 6.23 -5.80 3.52
N ILE A 403 7.41 -5.27 3.18
CA ILE A 403 8.07 -5.51 1.89
C ILE A 403 8.65 -6.92 1.87
N THR A 404 9.33 -7.37 2.93
CA THR A 404 9.85 -8.74 3.03
C THR A 404 8.74 -9.78 2.91
N ASP A 405 7.67 -9.60 3.69
CA ASP A 405 6.49 -10.47 3.66
C ASP A 405 5.87 -10.53 2.25
N PHE A 406 5.95 -9.46 1.44
CA PHE A 406 5.47 -9.48 0.05
C PHE A 406 6.44 -10.21 -0.90
N LEU A 407 7.75 -10.05 -0.71
CA LEU A 407 8.76 -10.67 -1.56
C LEU A 407 8.87 -12.19 -1.32
N GLU A 408 8.73 -12.64 -0.07
CA GLU A 408 8.73 -14.08 0.29
C GLU A 408 7.50 -14.83 -0.22
N ILE A 409 6.40 -14.13 -0.55
CA ILE A 409 5.19 -14.73 -1.13
C ILE A 409 5.35 -15.00 -2.64
N GLU A 410 6.22 -14.25 -3.32
CA GLU A 410 6.42 -14.32 -4.78
C GLU A 410 7.63 -15.17 -5.19
N SER A 411 8.54 -15.50 -4.24
CA SER A 411 9.65 -16.45 -4.40
C SER A 411 9.19 -17.89 -4.18
#